data_AF-A0A442HSF4-F1
#
_entry.id   AF-A0A442HSF4-F1
#
_cell.length_a   1.000
_cell.length_b   1.000
_cell.length_c   1.000
_cell.angle_alpha   90.00
_cell.angle_beta   90.00
_cell.angle_gamma   90.00
#
_symmetry.space_group_name_H-M   'P 1'
#
loop_
_entity.id
_entity.type
_entity.pdbx_description
1 polymer ?
#
loop_
_entity_poly.entity_id
_entity_poly.type
_entity_poly.pdbx_seq_one_letter_code
_entity_poly.pdbx_strand_id
1 'polypeptide(L)'
;MHGPATQCYTGLWSRPAVNDRQNRLGRGRQPYWRWSDVRDDPKLLILNVADNVAIVRTRLKAGDLVAVSGVPVTVSAEIPLGHKLARGPIAAGEKIIKLGAPIGYATEAIALGAHVHTHNIASDYIPTYTLPEDSL
;
A
#
# COMPACT_ATOMS: atom_id res chain seq x y z
N MET A 1 -38.12 30.90 -10.28
CA MET A 1 -36.86 30.54 -10.97
C MET A 1 -36.23 29.41 -10.17
N HIS A 2 -36.45 28.17 -10.60
CA HIS A 2 -35.98 26.95 -9.92
C HIS A 2 -34.79 26.39 -10.70
N GLY A 3 -33.65 26.23 -10.02
CA GLY A 3 -32.49 25.45 -10.47
C GLY A 3 -32.22 24.33 -9.45
N PRO A 4 -31.88 23.11 -9.87
CA PRO A 4 -32.10 21.91 -9.05
C PRO A 4 -30.99 21.64 -8.03
N ALA A 5 -31.42 21.00 -6.95
CA ALA A 5 -30.62 20.45 -5.87
C ALA A 5 -29.65 19.37 -6.37
N THR A 6 -28.40 19.43 -5.92
CA THR A 6 -27.40 18.39 -6.10
C THR A 6 -27.80 17.16 -5.29
N GLN A 7 -28.02 16.06 -6.00
CA GLN A 7 -28.53 14.79 -5.48
C GLN A 7 -27.40 14.00 -4.81
N CYS A 8 -27.61 13.60 -3.55
CA CYS A 8 -26.73 12.68 -2.82
C CYS A 8 -26.82 11.26 -3.41
N TYR A 9 -25.68 10.65 -3.72
CA TYR A 9 -25.61 9.27 -4.21
C TYR A 9 -25.40 8.30 -3.03
N THR A 10 -26.49 7.88 -2.38
CA THR A 10 -26.48 6.73 -1.45
C THR A 10 -26.78 5.45 -2.24
N GLY A 11 -25.75 4.94 -2.93
CA GLY A 11 -25.84 3.67 -3.64
C GLY A 11 -25.60 2.49 -2.71
N LEU A 12 -26.69 1.82 -2.28
CA LEU A 12 -26.69 0.44 -1.77
C LEU A 12 -26.10 -0.49 -2.85
N TRP A 13 -24.89 -1.00 -2.65
CA TRP A 13 -24.37 -2.10 -3.47
C TRP A 13 -24.81 -3.43 -2.84
N SER A 14 -25.81 -4.06 -3.45
CA SER A 14 -26.22 -5.42 -3.13
C SER A 14 -25.16 -6.41 -3.62
N ARG A 15 -24.78 -7.35 -2.75
CA ARG A 15 -23.81 -8.43 -3.03
C ARG A 15 -24.40 -9.41 -4.05
N PRO A 16 -23.61 -9.98 -4.99
CA PRO A 16 -24.10 -11.11 -5.76
C PRO A 16 -24.22 -12.35 -4.85
N ALA A 17 -25.30 -13.11 -5.05
CA ALA A 17 -25.54 -14.38 -4.37
C ALA A 17 -24.45 -15.39 -4.76
N VAL A 18 -23.72 -15.90 -3.76
CA VAL A 18 -22.80 -17.04 -3.94
C VAL A 18 -23.65 -18.29 -4.11
N ASN A 19 -23.50 -18.96 -5.26
CA ASN A 19 -24.16 -20.22 -5.56
C ASN A 19 -23.55 -21.33 -4.69
N ASP A 20 -24.28 -21.73 -3.65
CA ASP A 20 -23.86 -22.72 -2.65
C ASP A 20 -24.37 -24.12 -3.05
N ARG A 21 -23.77 -24.70 -4.10
CA ARG A 21 -23.98 -26.11 -4.46
C ARG A 21 -22.69 -26.72 -4.98
N GLN A 22 -21.80 -27.07 -4.06
CA GLN A 22 -20.93 -28.27 -4.12
C GLN A 22 -20.01 -28.24 -2.90
N ASN A 23 -20.32 -29.04 -1.87
CA ASN A 23 -19.43 -30.08 -1.38
C ASN A 23 -20.09 -30.88 -0.23
N ARG A 24 -20.84 -31.92 -0.59
CA ARG A 24 -21.24 -32.98 0.32
C ARG A 24 -20.24 -34.10 0.08
N LEU A 25 -19.29 -34.30 1.01
CA LEU A 25 -18.59 -35.56 1.38
C LEU A 25 -17.20 -35.24 2.00
N GLY A 26 -16.95 -35.82 3.19
CA GLY A 26 -15.61 -35.97 3.79
C GLY A 26 -15.22 -34.90 4.81
N ARG A 27 -14.78 -35.34 6.00
CA ARG A 27 -14.12 -34.50 7.02
C ARG A 27 -12.80 -33.96 6.46
N GLY A 28 -12.86 -32.87 5.71
CA GLY A 28 -11.69 -32.17 5.17
C GLY A 28 -11.19 -31.13 6.15
N ARG A 29 -9.88 -31.16 6.44
CA ARG A 29 -9.17 -30.08 7.15
C ARG A 29 -9.57 -28.73 6.55
N GLN A 30 -10.14 -27.88 7.38
CA GLN A 30 -10.32 -26.46 7.09
C GLN A 30 -8.95 -25.90 6.67
N PRO A 31 -8.79 -25.28 5.50
CA PRO A 31 -7.56 -24.57 5.23
C PRO A 31 -7.47 -23.42 6.23
N TYR A 32 -6.34 -23.37 6.95
CA TYR A 32 -5.85 -22.14 7.57
C TYR A 32 -5.79 -21.06 6.46
N TRP A 33 -5.86 -19.75 6.79
CA TRP A 33 -5.97 -18.58 5.89
C TRP A 33 -7.30 -18.34 5.12
N ARG A 34 -8.26 -17.71 5.81
CA ARG A 34 -9.21 -16.76 5.18
C ARG A 34 -8.86 -15.33 5.58
N TRP A 35 -7.74 -14.82 5.04
CA TRP A 35 -7.44 -13.38 5.09
C TRP A 35 -8.12 -12.74 3.87
N SER A 36 -8.87 -11.68 4.15
CA SER A 36 -9.63 -10.78 3.27
C SER A 36 -9.35 -10.92 1.78
N ASP A 37 -10.43 -10.98 0.99
CA ASP A 37 -10.47 -11.12 -0.48
C ASP A 37 -9.80 -9.96 -1.27
N VAL A 38 -9.07 -9.09 -0.56
CA VAL A 38 -8.26 -7.99 -1.08
C VAL A 38 -6.79 -8.38 -0.90
N ARG A 39 -6.13 -8.77 -1.99
CA ARG A 39 -4.73 -9.20 -1.97
C ARG A 39 -3.85 -8.24 -2.74
N ASP A 40 -2.75 -7.83 -2.12
CA ASP A 40 -1.61 -7.20 -2.81
C ASP A 40 -0.93 -8.23 -3.73
N ASP A 41 -0.28 -7.75 -4.79
CA ASP A 41 0.50 -8.56 -5.71
C ASP A 41 1.61 -9.32 -4.97
N PRO A 42 1.91 -10.59 -5.30
CA PRO A 42 2.99 -11.34 -4.66
C PRO A 42 4.38 -10.72 -4.81
N LYS A 43 4.58 -9.82 -5.78
CA LYS A 43 5.80 -9.00 -5.94
C LYS A 43 5.92 -7.90 -4.88
N LEU A 44 4.88 -7.65 -4.08
CA LEU A 44 4.85 -6.69 -3.00
C LEU A 44 4.90 -7.41 -1.65
N LEU A 45 5.71 -6.90 -0.73
CA LEU A 45 5.80 -7.36 0.65
C LEU A 45 5.22 -6.30 1.57
N ILE A 46 4.14 -6.65 2.25
CA ILE A 46 3.52 -5.85 3.31
C ILE A 46 3.98 -6.43 4.64
N LEU A 47 4.60 -5.60 5.48
CA LEU A 47 5.16 -6.06 6.75
C LEU A 47 4.17 -5.84 7.90
N ASN A 48 3.35 -4.80 7.81
CA ASN A 48 2.29 -4.50 8.77
C ASN A 48 1.03 -3.99 8.06
N VAL A 49 -0.15 -4.30 8.60
CA VAL A 49 -1.45 -3.83 8.06
C VAL A 49 -1.55 -2.31 8.02
N ALA A 50 -0.90 -1.61 8.96
CA ALA A 50 -0.87 -0.15 9.05
C ALA A 50 0.10 0.52 8.05
N ASP A 51 0.89 -0.25 7.30
CA ASP A 51 1.85 0.34 6.36
C ASP A 51 1.13 1.02 5.19
N ASN A 52 1.49 2.27 4.91
CA ASN A 52 1.06 2.99 3.70
C ASN A 52 2.05 2.80 2.53
N VAL A 53 3.06 1.95 2.71
CA VAL A 53 4.03 1.56 1.68
C VAL A 53 4.20 0.04 1.64
N ALA A 54 4.57 -0.48 0.47
CA ALA A 54 4.93 -1.87 0.24
C ALA A 54 6.41 -1.97 -0.14
N ILE A 55 7.08 -3.07 0.21
CA ILE A 55 8.44 -3.34 -0.28
C ILE A 55 8.37 -4.15 -1.58
N VAL A 56 9.05 -3.67 -2.60
CA VAL A 56 9.15 -4.34 -3.89
C VAL A 56 10.09 -5.55 -3.78
N ARG A 57 9.58 -6.76 -4.06
CA ARG A 57 10.32 -8.04 -3.99
C ARG A 57 10.96 -8.46 -5.30
N THR A 58 10.64 -7.79 -6.40
CA THR A 58 11.23 -7.97 -7.73
C THR A 58 11.22 -6.62 -8.43
N ARG A 59 12.26 -6.29 -9.22
CA ARG A 59 12.25 -5.04 -10.02
C ARG A 59 10.93 -4.91 -10.81
N LEU A 60 10.27 -3.78 -10.67
CA LEU A 60 9.09 -3.40 -11.45
C LEU A 60 9.52 -2.43 -12.54
N LYS A 61 9.06 -2.64 -13.77
CA LYS A 61 9.29 -1.72 -14.89
C LYS A 61 8.11 -0.78 -15.06
N ALA A 62 8.32 0.35 -15.72
CA ALA A 62 7.22 1.19 -16.17
C ALA A 62 6.29 0.37 -17.08
N GLY A 63 4.98 0.50 -16.86
CA GLY A 63 3.94 -0.27 -17.54
C GLY A 63 3.59 -1.62 -16.89
N ASP A 64 4.35 -2.10 -15.90
CA ASP A 64 3.97 -3.29 -15.15
C ASP A 64 2.64 -3.06 -14.42
N LEU A 65 1.76 -4.06 -14.46
CA LEU A 65 0.51 -4.08 -13.71
C LEU A 65 0.72 -4.85 -12.40
N VAL A 66 0.40 -4.21 -11.27
CA VAL A 66 0.45 -4.83 -9.93
C VAL A 66 -0.85 -4.55 -9.18
N ALA A 67 -1.34 -5.53 -8.43
CA ALA A 67 -2.43 -5.32 -7.49
C ALA A 67 -1.91 -4.64 -6.21
N VAL A 68 -2.48 -3.50 -5.84
CA VAL A 68 -2.19 -2.78 -4.60
C VAL A 68 -3.49 -2.63 -3.83
N SER A 69 -3.58 -3.26 -2.66
CA SER A 69 -4.81 -3.37 -1.88
C SER A 69 -5.99 -3.84 -2.76
N GLY A 70 -5.75 -4.84 -3.61
CA GLY A 70 -6.73 -5.40 -4.56
C GLY A 70 -7.09 -4.51 -5.75
N VAL A 71 -6.54 -3.29 -5.84
CA VAL A 71 -6.75 -2.39 -6.98
C VAL A 71 -5.63 -2.61 -8.00
N PRO A 72 -5.93 -2.82 -9.30
CA PRO A 72 -4.90 -2.88 -10.32
C PRO A 72 -4.27 -1.50 -10.54
N VAL A 73 -2.95 -1.43 -10.44
CA VAL A 73 -2.17 -0.20 -10.59
C VAL A 73 -1.08 -0.42 -11.63
N THR A 74 -1.02 0.48 -12.61
CA THR A 74 0.05 0.51 -13.60
C THR A 74 1.21 1.33 -13.05
N VAL A 75 2.39 0.72 -12.97
CA VAL A 75 3.61 1.35 -12.50
C VAL A 75 4.05 2.42 -13.51
N SER A 76 4.20 3.67 -13.08
CA SER A 76 4.54 4.80 -13.97
C SER A 76 6.03 4.90 -14.30
N ALA A 77 6.90 4.40 -13.44
CA ALA A 77 8.36 4.44 -13.57
C ALA A 77 9.01 3.20 -12.93
N GLU A 78 10.23 2.86 -13.34
CA GLU A 78 10.94 1.71 -12.76
C GLU A 78 11.05 1.82 -11.22
N ILE A 79 10.77 0.71 -10.52
CA ILE A 79 10.98 0.59 -9.08
C ILE A 79 11.95 -0.58 -8.81
N PRO A 80 13.17 -0.31 -8.29
CA PRO A 80 14.14 -1.34 -7.99
C PRO A 80 13.69 -2.33 -6.91
N LEU A 81 14.32 -3.50 -6.89
CA LEU A 81 14.21 -4.48 -5.80
C LEU A 81 14.53 -3.82 -4.45
N GLY A 82 13.72 -4.09 -3.43
CA GLY A 82 13.89 -3.60 -2.06
C GLY A 82 13.42 -2.16 -1.85
N HIS A 83 13.07 -1.44 -2.91
CA HIS A 83 12.53 -0.08 -2.81
C HIS A 83 11.06 -0.11 -2.39
N LYS A 84 10.53 1.06 -1.99
CA LYS A 84 9.15 1.18 -1.51
C LYS A 84 8.22 1.62 -2.65
N LEU A 85 6.99 1.12 -2.64
CA LEU A 85 5.88 1.55 -3.48
C LEU A 85 4.74 2.06 -2.58
N ALA A 86 4.07 3.15 -2.97
CA ALA A 86 2.96 3.71 -2.18
C ALA A 86 1.70 2.83 -2.29
N ARG A 87 1.08 2.48 -1.15
CA ARG A 87 -0.16 1.65 -1.09
C ARG A 87 -1.46 2.44 -1.21
N GLY A 88 -1.33 3.76 -1.26
CA GLY A 88 -2.41 4.74 -1.42
C GLY A 88 -1.80 6.08 -1.85
N PRO A 89 -2.61 7.08 -2.21
CA PRO A 89 -2.11 8.45 -2.32
C PRO A 89 -1.60 8.92 -0.94
N ILE A 90 -0.45 9.61 -0.94
CA ILE A 90 0.20 10.18 0.24
C ILE A 90 0.41 11.67 -0.03
N ALA A 91 -0.12 12.55 0.81
CA ALA A 91 0.04 13.99 0.64
C ALA A 91 1.45 14.46 1.04
N ALA A 92 1.89 15.60 0.51
CA ALA A 92 3.11 16.26 0.98
C ALA A 92 2.99 16.56 2.49
N GLY A 93 4.04 16.25 3.25
CA GLY A 93 4.07 16.35 4.71
C GLY A 93 3.42 15.18 5.45
N GLU A 94 2.73 14.27 4.76
CA GLU A 94 2.12 13.10 5.39
C GLU A 94 3.17 12.07 5.81
N LYS A 95 2.93 11.37 6.92
CA LYS A 95 3.86 10.38 7.46
C LYS A 95 3.98 9.17 6.56
N ILE A 96 5.21 8.70 6.39
CA ILE A 96 5.49 7.39 5.79
C ILE A 96 5.51 6.35 6.91
N ILE A 97 4.63 5.36 6.82
CA ILE A 97 4.48 4.30 7.82
C ILE A 97 5.03 3.00 7.26
N LYS A 98 6.05 2.46 7.91
CA LYS A 98 6.66 1.15 7.58
C LYS A 98 6.85 0.35 8.86
N LEU A 99 6.56 -0.95 8.82
CA LEU A 99 6.55 -1.81 10.01
C LEU A 99 5.60 -1.32 11.10
N GLY A 100 4.54 -0.58 10.72
CA GLY A 100 3.60 0.05 11.65
C GLY A 100 4.15 1.26 12.42
N ALA A 101 5.33 1.77 12.05
CA ALA A 101 5.95 2.94 12.68
C ALA A 101 6.18 4.07 11.66
N PRO A 102 6.08 5.35 12.08
CA PRO A 102 6.47 6.47 11.23
C PRO A 102 8.00 6.46 11.03
N ILE A 103 8.43 6.55 9.79
CA ILE A 103 9.87 6.57 9.42
C ILE A 103 10.33 7.91 8.84
N GLY A 104 9.42 8.87 8.72
CA GLY A 104 9.61 10.09 7.96
C GLY A 104 8.30 10.66 7.44
N TYR A 105 8.41 11.60 6.50
CA TYR A 105 7.29 12.22 5.81
C TYR A 105 7.57 12.40 4.32
N ALA A 106 6.52 12.49 3.50
CA ALA A 106 6.65 12.77 2.08
C ALA A 106 7.05 14.24 1.86
N THR A 107 8.04 14.51 1.03
CA THR A 107 8.46 15.90 0.69
C THR A 107 7.63 16.50 -0.44
N GLU A 108 6.88 15.66 -1.15
CA GLU A 108 5.94 16.02 -2.20
C GLU A 108 4.74 15.06 -2.17
N ALA A 109 3.70 15.33 -2.95
CA ALA A 109 2.58 14.39 -3.07
C ALA A 109 3.01 13.13 -3.84
N ILE A 110 2.68 11.96 -3.32
CA ILE A 110 3.02 10.67 -3.90
C ILE A 110 1.74 9.94 -4.29
N ALA A 111 1.60 9.60 -5.57
CA ALA A 111 0.45 8.86 -6.07
C ALA A 111 0.47 7.38 -5.64
N LEU A 112 -0.70 6.75 -5.61
CA LEU A 112 -0.83 5.30 -5.48
C LEU A 112 0.07 4.58 -6.51
N GLY A 113 0.85 3.61 -6.05
CA GLY A 113 1.76 2.83 -6.91
C GLY A 113 3.08 3.52 -7.25
N ALA A 114 3.27 4.78 -6.86
CA ALA A 114 4.51 5.50 -7.16
C ALA A 114 5.68 5.03 -6.29
N HIS A 115 6.90 5.25 -6.78
CA HIS A 115 8.14 4.95 -6.09
C HIS A 115 8.31 5.85 -4.86
N VAL A 116 8.54 5.26 -3.69
CA VAL A 116 8.80 5.99 -2.44
C VAL A 116 10.28 5.79 -2.05
N HIS A 117 11.06 6.86 -2.05
CA HIS A 117 12.49 6.82 -1.73
C HIS A 117 13.01 8.17 -1.25
N THR A 118 14.31 8.26 -0.97
CA THR A 118 14.96 9.46 -0.42
C THR A 118 14.79 10.74 -1.24
N HIS A 119 14.41 10.65 -2.51
CA HIS A 119 14.13 11.83 -3.33
C HIS A 119 12.78 12.49 -2.99
N ASN A 120 11.81 11.73 -2.49
CA ASN A 120 10.45 12.20 -2.19
C ASN A 120 9.99 11.95 -0.74
N ILE A 121 10.92 11.53 0.13
CA ILE A 121 10.68 11.43 1.57
C ILE A 121 11.87 12.02 2.34
N ALA A 122 11.58 12.65 3.46
CA ALA A 122 12.57 13.02 4.47
C ALA A 122 12.43 12.10 5.68
N SER A 123 13.56 11.69 6.26
CA SER A 123 13.59 10.83 7.44
C SER A 123 13.41 11.65 8.72
N ASP A 124 12.62 11.16 9.67
CA ASP A 124 12.47 11.76 11.01
C ASP A 124 13.53 11.23 12.01
N TYR A 125 14.58 10.56 11.52
CA TYR A 125 15.57 9.95 12.39
C TYR A 125 16.42 10.99 13.12
N ILE A 126 16.86 10.64 14.33
CA ILE A 126 17.81 11.43 15.12
C ILE A 126 19.12 11.59 14.32
N PRO A 127 19.68 12.80 14.20
CA PRO A 127 20.97 13.00 13.54
C PRO A 127 22.05 12.16 14.24
N THR A 128 22.87 11.48 13.45
CA THR A 128 24.04 10.76 13.97
C THR A 128 24.96 11.75 14.66
N TYR A 129 25.06 11.66 15.99
CA TYR A 129 26.04 12.40 16.75
C TYR A 129 27.27 11.52 16.95
N THR A 130 28.41 11.97 16.44
CA THR A 130 29.71 11.35 16.70
C THR A 130 30.38 12.16 17.81
N LEU A 131 30.89 11.48 18.85
CA LEU A 131 31.70 12.14 19.86
C LEU A 131 32.99 12.67 19.19
N PRO A 132 33.41 13.92 19.45
CA PRO A 132 34.71 14.41 18.99
C PRO A 132 35.82 13.49 19.50
N GLU A 133 36.81 13.19 18.66
CA GLU A 133 37.93 12.27 18.99
C GLU A 133 38.70 12.70 20.26
N ASP A 134 38.63 13.99 20.61
CA ASP A 134 39.31 14.58 21.76
C ASP A 134 38.52 14.48 23.09
N SER A 135 37.41 13.72 23.11
CA SER A 135 36.53 13.59 24.28
C SER A 135 36.89 12.41 25.21
N LEU A 136 38.06 11.79 25.04
CA LEU A 136 38.55 10.64 25.81
C LEU A 136 39.85 10.96 26.57
#